data_AF-A0A9X9F3L1-F1
#
_entry.id   AF-A0A9X9F3L1-F1
#
_cell.length_a   1.000
_cell.length_b   1.000
_cell.length_c   1.000
_cell.angle_alpha   90.00
_cell.angle_beta   90.00
_cell.angle_gamma   90.00
#
_symmetry.space_group_name_H-M   'P 1'
#
loop_
_entity.id
_entity.type
_entity.pdbx_description
1 polymer ?
#
loop_
_entity_poly.entity_id
_entity_poly.type
_entity_poly.pdbx_seq_one_letter_code
_entity_poly.pdbx_strand_id
1 'polypeptide(L)' 'MKGKKVLITSGGCLEKWDQVRGHTNMAKGTIGRIIAEELLAKGAHVIYLHGYFAEKPSDVHRGLELHPFEGI' A
#
# COMPACT_ATOMS: atom_id res chain seq x y z
N MET A 1 -5.92 17.45 4.79
CA MET A 1 -6.56 16.14 5.06
C MET A 1 -6.71 15.83 6.55
N LYS A 2 -6.44 16.80 7.44
CA LYS A 2 -6.54 16.63 8.88
C LYS A 2 -7.86 15.97 9.33
N GLY A 3 -7.76 14.89 10.08
CA GLY A 3 -8.91 14.16 10.63
C GLY A 3 -9.64 13.24 9.64
N LYS A 4 -9.16 13.10 8.39
CA LYS A 4 -9.72 12.16 7.41
C LYS A 4 -8.97 10.83 7.48
N LYS A 5 -9.71 9.72 7.39
CA LYS A 5 -9.15 8.36 7.23
C LYS A 5 -9.25 7.95 5.77
N VAL A 6 -8.16 7.48 5.17
CA VAL A 6 -8.06 7.16 3.74
C VAL A 6 -7.47 5.77 3.57
N LEU A 7 -8.16 4.91 2.81
CA LEU A 7 -7.64 3.62 2.36
C LEU A 7 -6.94 3.77 1.01
N ILE A 8 -5.71 3.31 0.93
CA ILE A 8 -4.92 3.21 -0.30
C ILE A 8 -4.60 1.74 -0.53
N THR A 9 -4.88 1.26 -1.73
CA THR A 9 -4.40 -0.04 -2.22
C THR A 9 -3.20 0.18 -3.13
N SER A 10 -2.09 -0.51 -2.91
CA SER A 10 -0.90 -0.33 -3.75
C SER A 10 -0.06 -1.58 -3.99
N GLY A 11 0.53 -1.68 -5.17
CA GLY A 11 1.26 -2.87 -5.63
C GLY A 11 0.36 -3.84 -6.40
N GLY A 12 0.98 -4.90 -6.95
CA GLY A 12 0.26 -5.97 -7.63
C GLY A 12 -0.33 -7.00 -6.66
N CYS A 13 -1.42 -7.65 -7.06
CA CYS A 13 -1.89 -8.89 -6.45
C CYS A 13 -1.05 -10.08 -6.93
N LEU A 14 -1.05 -11.18 -6.17
CA LEU A 14 -0.48 -12.45 -6.58
C LEU A 14 -1.58 -13.52 -6.56
N GLU A 15 -2.12 -13.84 -7.73
CA GLU A 15 -3.10 -14.92 -7.87
C GLU A 15 -2.33 -16.24 -7.93
N LYS A 16 -2.48 -17.08 -6.90
CA LYS A 16 -1.68 -18.31 -6.78
C LYS A 16 -2.21 -19.39 -7.71
N TRP A 17 -1.31 -20.06 -8.43
CA TRP A 17 -1.63 -21.27 -9.21
C TRP A 17 -1.32 -22.53 -8.39
N ASP A 18 -0.29 -22.45 -7.56
CA ASP A 18 0.12 -23.49 -6.62
C ASP A 18 0.93 -22.85 -5.48
N GLN A 19 1.64 -23.66 -4.69
CA GLN A 19 2.41 -23.20 -3.53
C GLN A 19 3.65 -22.36 -3.88
N VAL A 20 4.09 -22.35 -5.14
CA VAL A 20 5.35 -21.69 -5.56
C VAL A 20 5.22 -20.81 -6.81
N ARG A 21 4.11 -20.90 -7.56
CA ARG A 21 3.83 -20.10 -8.75
C ARG A 21 2.54 -19.29 -8.59
N GLY A 22 2.54 -18.11 -9.19
CA GLY A 22 1.34 -17.29 -9.34
C GLY A 22 1.50 -16.25 -10.44
N HIS A 23 0.38 -15.62 -10.78
CA HIS A 23 0.33 -14.50 -11.71
C HIS A 23 0.32 -13.19 -10.93
N THR A 24 1.15 -12.22 -11.34
CA THR A 24 1.20 -10.91 -10.70
C THR A 24 1.27 -9.78 -11.72
N ASN A 25 0.75 -8.62 -11.34
CA ASN A 25 0.85 -7.42 -12.15
C ASN A 25 2.19 -6.70 -11.90
N MET A 26 2.75 -6.10 -12.96
CA MET A 26 3.94 -5.24 -12.86
C MET A 26 3.61 -3.89 -12.22
N ALA A 27 3.37 -3.90 -10.90
CA ALA A 27 3.06 -2.72 -10.13
C ALA A 27 3.95 -2.64 -8.89
N LYS A 28 4.97 -1.79 -8.95
CA LYS A 28 5.95 -1.58 -7.86
C LYS A 28 5.36 -0.85 -6.64
N GLY A 29 4.20 -0.20 -6.78
CA GLY A 29 3.56 0.57 -5.72
C GLY A 29 4.11 1.99 -5.51
N THR A 30 5.07 2.43 -6.32
CA THR A 30 5.73 3.76 -6.21
C THR A 30 4.74 4.93 -6.13
N ILE A 31 3.72 4.94 -7.00
CA ILE A 31 2.72 6.03 -7.00
C ILE A 31 1.86 5.99 -5.74
N GLY A 32 1.41 4.81 -5.30
CA GLY A 32 0.63 4.70 -4.07
C GLY A 32 1.45 5.14 -2.86
N ARG A 33 2.74 4.79 -2.81
CA ARG A 33 3.67 5.27 -1.78
C ARG A 33 3.72 6.80 -1.75
N ILE A 34 3.96 7.45 -2.89
CA ILE A 34 4.03 8.92 -2.99
C ILE A 34 2.72 9.57 -2.54
N ILE A 35 1.57 9.02 -2.97
CA ILE A 35 0.25 9.54 -2.55
C ILE A 35 0.07 9.42 -1.03
N ALA A 36 0.46 8.29 -0.44
CA ALA A 36 0.35 8.08 0.99
C ALA A 36 1.20 9.09 1.78
N GLU A 37 2.46 9.30 1.36
CA GLU A 37 3.36 10.28 1.98
C GLU A 37 2.77 11.71 1.92
N GLU A 38 2.22 12.11 0.77
CA GLU A 38 1.59 13.42 0.60
C GLU A 38 0.32 13.59 1.46
N LEU A 39 -0.49 12.54 1.59
CA LEU A 39 -1.69 12.57 2.43
C LEU A 39 -1.34 12.62 3.92
N LEU A 40 -0.32 11.87 4.35
CA LEU A 40 0.22 11.92 5.70
C LEU A 40 0.77 13.32 6.02
N ALA A 41 1.52 13.93 5.10
CA ALA A 41 2.02 15.31 5.24
C ALA A 41 0.88 16.33 5.40
N LYS A 42 -0.30 16.06 4.82
CA LYS A 42 -1.52 16.86 4.97
C LYS A 42 -2.37 16.51 6.19
N GLY A 43 -1.85 15.68 7.10
CA GLY A 43 -2.46 15.27 8.36
C GLY A 43 -3.55 14.19 8.24
N ALA A 44 -3.59 13.44 7.14
CA ALA A 44 -4.52 12.32 7.00
C ALA A 44 -4.11 11.14 7.89
N HIS A 45 -5.08 10.28 8.18
CA HIS A 45 -4.83 8.92 8.65
C HIS A 45 -4.82 7.95 7.47
N VAL A 46 -3.61 7.52 7.14
CA VAL A 46 -3.13 6.46 6.27
C VAL A 46 -3.59 5.02 6.54
N ILE A 47 -4.52 4.39 5.83
CA ILE A 47 -4.56 2.91 5.77
C ILE A 47 -3.94 2.49 4.44
N TYR A 48 -2.83 1.77 4.49
CA TYR A 48 -2.07 1.39 3.32
C TYR A 48 -2.09 -0.13 3.16
N LEU A 49 -3.04 -0.61 2.38
CA LEU A 49 -3.19 -2.01 1.98
C LEU A 49 -2.26 -2.29 0.80
N HIS A 50 -1.30 -3.20 0.95
CA HIS A 50 -0.23 -3.31 -0.03
C HIS A 50 0.09 -4.74 -0.46
N GLY A 51 0.43 -4.88 -1.75
CA GLY A 51 0.95 -6.10 -2.34
C GLY A 51 2.29 -6.51 -1.73
N TYR A 52 2.65 -7.78 -1.90
CA TYR A 52 3.86 -8.38 -1.32
C TYR A 52 5.14 -7.59 -1.63
N PHE A 53 5.31 -7.20 -2.90
CA PHE A 53 6.50 -6.48 -3.39
C PHE A 53 6.35 -4.95 -3.44
N ALA A 54 5.27 -4.41 -2.85
CA ALA A 54 4.99 -2.98 -2.95
C ALA A 54 6.00 -2.15 -2.15
N GLU A 55 6.41 -1.03 -2.74
CA GLU A 55 7.06 0.07 -2.02
C GLU A 55 6.12 0.59 -0.92
N LYS A 56 6.69 0.82 0.27
CA LYS A 56 5.96 1.30 1.44
C LYS A 56 6.40 2.73 1.77
N PRO A 57 5.50 3.60 2.28
CA PRO A 57 5.85 4.93 2.75
C PRO A 57 6.93 4.84 3.82
N SER A 58 8.01 5.61 3.68
CA SER A 58 8.99 5.75 4.76
C SER A 58 8.39 6.68 5.82
N ASP A 59 8.23 6.16 7.04
CA ASP A 59 7.47 6.76 8.15
C ASP A 59 7.81 8.25 8.38
N VAL A 60 6.81 9.14 8.24
CA VAL A 60 7.02 10.59 8.46
C VAL A 60 6.23 11.18 9.62
N HIS A 61 5.00 10.77 9.96
CA HIS A 61 4.29 11.23 11.19
C HIS A 61 3.14 10.29 11.57
N ARG A 62 2.81 10.19 12.88
CA ARG A 62 1.71 9.36 13.45
C ARG A 62 0.43 9.47 12.63
N GLY A 63 0.00 8.34 12.05
CA GLY A 63 -1.20 8.27 11.23
C GLY A 63 -1.16 7.23 10.11
N LEU A 64 -0.16 6.34 10.06
CA LEU A 64 -0.06 5.28 9.05
C LEU A 64 -0.36 3.90 9.68
N GLU A 65 -1.23 3.13 9.02
CA GLU A 65 -1.46 1.70 9.24
C GLU A 65 -1.01 0.94 7.98
N LEU A 66 -0.18 -0.09 8.13
CA LEU A 66 0.27 -0.96 7.04
C LEU A 66 -0.43 -2.31 7.13
N HIS A 67 -1.07 -2.73 6.04
CA HIS A 67 -1.74 -4.03 5.95
C HIS A 67 -1.26 -4.76 4.69
N PRO A 68 -0.63 -5.94 4.81
CA PRO A 68 -0.25 -6.73 3.63
C PRO A 68 -1.47 -7.44 3.04
N PHE A 69 -1.48 -7.59 1.71
CA PHE A 69 -2.44 -8.41 0.98
C PHE A 69 -1.75 -9.09 -0.20
N GLU A 70 -1.89 -10.41 -0.31
CA GLU A 70 -1.21 -11.18 -1.35
C GLU A 70 -2.13 -11.65 -2.48
N GLY A 71 -3.45 -11.42 -2.43
CA GLY A 71 -4.39 -12.05 -3.36
C GLY A 71 -5.01 -13.32 -2.77
N ILE A 72 -5.75 -14.07 -3.61
CA ILE A 72 -6.40 -15.34 -3.24
C ILE A 72 -5.61 -16.52 -3.84
#